data_AF-A0A965U1X5-F1
#
_entry.id   AF-A0A965U1X5-F1
#
_cell.length_a   1.000
_cell.length_b   1.000
_cell.length_c   1.000
_cell.angle_alpha   90.00
_cell.angle_beta   90.00
_cell.angle_gamma   90.00
#
_symmetry.space_group_name_H-M   'P 1'
#
loop_
_entity.id
_entity.type
_entity.pdbx_description
1 polymer ?
#
loop_
_entity_poly.entity_id
_entity_poly.type
_entity_poly.pdbx_seq_one_letter_code
_entity_poly.pdbx_strand_id
1 'polypeptide(L)'
;MAGLAQMNIKKSGKDEIAKLIGLLMSVRTASHLAHLKTSSYATHVALNEFYDGIVDLTDTFAENAQGLYGKLGIPFVNMIGNANDPIGMLASYLKQMDVLAESCSNRALENIYQEIQSLFYKTQYLLTELS
;
A
#
# COMPACT_ATOMS: atom_id res chain seq x y z
N MET A 1 -0.16 -23.83 -37.83
CA MET A 1 -0.02 -22.36 -37.97
C MET A 1 -1.32 -21.69 -37.56
N ALA A 2 -1.39 -21.25 -36.30
CA ALA A 2 -2.21 -20.14 -35.80
C ALA A 2 -1.94 -20.09 -34.30
N GLY A 3 -0.89 -19.36 -33.92
CA GLY A 3 -0.51 -19.17 -32.54
C GLY A 3 -1.62 -18.45 -31.78
N LEU A 4 -1.91 -18.98 -30.60
CA LEU A 4 -2.73 -18.33 -29.58
C LEU A 4 -2.20 -16.92 -29.35
N ALA A 5 -2.92 -15.92 -29.86
CA ALA A 5 -2.79 -14.56 -29.40
C ALA A 5 -3.17 -14.57 -27.92
N GLN A 6 -2.16 -14.58 -27.04
CA GLN A 6 -2.34 -14.19 -25.66
C GLN A 6 -2.94 -12.79 -25.69
N MET A 7 -4.24 -12.70 -25.44
CA MET A 7 -4.94 -11.45 -25.22
C MET A 7 -4.26 -10.78 -24.04
N ASN A 8 -3.46 -9.76 -24.34
CA ASN A 8 -2.98 -8.80 -23.36
C ASN A 8 -4.21 -7.99 -22.93
N ILE A 9 -5.04 -8.57 -22.05
CA ILE A 9 -6.15 -7.85 -21.42
C ILE A 9 -5.47 -6.77 -20.58
N LYS A 10 -5.46 -5.53 -21.10
CA LYS A 10 -5.18 -4.36 -20.28
C LYS A 10 -6.14 -4.45 -19.09
N LYS A 11 -5.61 -4.69 -17.89
CA LYS A 11 -6.40 -4.55 -16.67
C LYS A 11 -6.99 -3.14 -16.68
N SER A 12 -8.25 -3.03 -16.31
CA SER A 12 -8.87 -1.71 -16.24
C SER A 12 -8.22 -0.95 -15.08
N GLY A 13 -8.07 0.38 -15.18
CA GLY A 13 -7.51 1.18 -14.08
C GLY A 13 -8.28 0.98 -12.76
N LYS A 14 -9.57 0.59 -12.84
CA LYS A 14 -10.37 0.22 -11.66
C LYS A 14 -9.83 -1.02 -10.93
N ASP A 15 -9.35 -2.03 -11.65
CA ASP A 15 -8.80 -3.26 -11.06
C ASP A 15 -7.45 -2.99 -10.37
N GLU A 16 -6.66 -2.08 -10.94
CA GLU A 16 -5.38 -1.65 -10.37
C GLU A 16 -5.60 -0.83 -9.10
N ILE A 17 -6.55 0.11 -9.11
CA ILE A 17 -6.97 0.87 -7.92
C ILE A 17 -7.54 -0.08 -6.84
N ALA A 18 -8.38 -1.03 -7.21
CA ALA A 18 -8.92 -2.01 -6.27
C ALA A 18 -7.79 -2.84 -5.62
N LYS A 19 -6.80 -3.25 -6.41
CA LYS A 19 -5.62 -3.97 -5.91
C LYS A 19 -4.73 -3.09 -5.03
N LEU A 20 -4.61 -1.80 -5.34
CA LEU A 20 -3.89 -0.82 -4.50
C LEU A 20 -4.52 -0.72 -3.11
N ILE A 21 -5.86 -0.66 -3.02
CA ILE A 21 -6.58 -0.71 -1.74
C ILE A 21 -6.30 -2.02 -0.98
N GLY A 22 -6.29 -3.15 -1.69
CA GLY A 22 -5.93 -4.44 -1.09
C GLY A 22 -4.50 -4.48 -0.54
N LEU A 23 -3.53 -3.85 -1.23
CA LEU A 23 -2.15 -3.71 -0.74
C LEU A 23 -2.05 -2.83 0.50
N LEU A 24 -2.81 -1.74 0.57
CA LEU A 24 -2.87 -0.86 1.74
C LEU A 24 -3.35 -1.59 3.00
N MET A 25 -4.40 -2.42 2.87
CA MET A 25 -4.87 -3.29 3.96
C MET A 25 -3.81 -4.34 4.36
N SER A 26 -3.11 -4.88 3.37
CA SER A 26 -2.07 -5.89 3.57
C SER A 26 -0.85 -5.30 4.31
N VAL A 27 -0.35 -4.12 3.91
CA VAL A 27 0.78 -3.46 4.58
C VAL A 27 0.43 -3.03 6.00
N ARG A 28 -0.81 -2.59 6.27
CA ARG A 28 -1.28 -2.32 7.64
C ARG A 28 -1.13 -3.54 8.53
N THR A 29 -1.53 -4.71 8.04
CA THR A 29 -1.43 -5.97 8.80
C THR A 29 0.02 -6.39 8.98
N ALA A 30 0.83 -6.27 7.93
CA ALA A 30 2.24 -6.61 7.95
C ALA A 30 3.05 -5.74 8.93
N SER A 31 2.80 -4.42 8.92
CA SER A 31 3.43 -3.46 9.84
C SER A 31 3.01 -3.70 11.29
N HIS A 32 1.74 -4.03 11.54
CA HIS A 32 1.28 -4.38 12.89
C HIS A 32 1.95 -5.67 13.40
N LEU A 33 2.14 -6.67 12.52
CA LEU A 33 2.89 -7.87 12.87
C LEU A 33 4.36 -7.56 13.19
N ALA A 34 5.01 -6.71 12.39
CA ALA A 34 6.39 -6.28 12.62
C ALA A 34 6.54 -5.50 13.94
N HIS A 35 5.57 -4.63 14.25
CA HIS A 35 5.47 -3.88 15.51
C HIS A 35 5.46 -4.80 16.75
N LEU A 36 4.75 -5.92 16.69
CA LEU A 36 4.68 -6.87 17.82
C LEU A 36 5.91 -7.80 17.92
N LYS A 37 6.71 -7.90 16.86
CA LYS A 37 7.88 -8.78 16.81
C LYS A 37 9.19 -8.12 17.19
N THR A 38 9.29 -6.81 17.02
CA THR A 38 10.53 -6.08 17.31
C THR A 38 10.82 -6.01 18.82
N SER A 39 12.10 -6.02 19.16
CA SER A 39 12.60 -5.74 20.51
C SER A 39 13.14 -4.31 20.68
N SER A 40 13.20 -3.51 19.60
CA SER A 40 13.54 -2.08 19.67
C SER A 40 12.29 -1.27 19.99
N TYR A 41 12.34 -0.49 21.07
CA TYR A 41 11.27 0.45 21.42
C TYR A 41 11.03 1.49 20.32
N ALA A 42 12.10 2.00 19.71
CA ALA A 42 11.99 3.00 18.65
C ALA A 42 11.32 2.42 17.39
N THR A 43 11.70 1.21 16.97
CA THR A 43 11.00 0.48 15.89
C THR A 43 9.54 0.22 16.24
N HIS A 44 9.26 -0.19 17.49
CA HIS A 44 7.91 -0.47 17.95
C HIS A 44 7.00 0.75 17.80
N VAL A 45 7.45 1.91 18.29
CA VAL A 45 6.69 3.16 18.19
C VAL A 45 6.55 3.62 16.74
N ALA A 46 7.62 3.59 15.94
CA ALA A 46 7.57 3.99 14.54
C ALA A 46 6.56 3.16 13.72
N LEU A 47 6.55 1.83 13.92
CA LEU A 47 5.58 0.96 13.25
C LEU A 47 4.16 1.12 13.80
N ASN A 48 4.01 1.49 15.08
CA ASN A 48 2.70 1.84 15.65
C ASN A 48 2.10 3.03 14.92
N GLU A 49 2.83 4.14 14.84
CA GLU A 49 2.36 5.34 14.15
C GLU A 49 2.00 5.03 12.69
N PHE A 50 2.79 4.18 12.02
CA PHE A 50 2.51 3.78 10.64
C PHE A 50 1.20 3.00 10.50
N TYR A 51 1.01 1.92 11.26
CA TYR A 51 -0.17 1.07 11.05
C TYR A 51 -1.47 1.72 11.52
N ASP A 52 -1.41 2.67 12.46
CA ASP A 52 -2.56 3.48 12.84
C ASP A 52 -2.87 4.52 11.76
N GLY A 53 -1.86 5.28 11.31
CA GLY A 53 -2.05 6.34 10.31
C GLY A 53 -2.49 5.82 8.93
N ILE A 54 -2.04 4.64 8.52
CA ILE A 54 -2.39 4.09 7.21
C ILE A 54 -3.87 3.68 7.13
N VAL A 55 -4.54 3.39 8.25
CA VAL A 55 -5.96 2.97 8.26
C VAL A 55 -6.85 4.09 7.72
N ASP A 56 -6.73 5.29 8.27
CA ASP A 56 -7.56 6.44 7.90
C ASP A 56 -7.31 6.87 6.45
N LEU A 57 -6.03 6.85 6.02
CA LEU A 57 -5.65 7.13 4.63
C LEU A 57 -6.19 6.08 3.66
N THR A 58 -6.20 4.81 4.05
CA THR A 58 -6.74 3.71 3.24
C THR A 58 -8.24 3.89 3.04
N ASP A 59 -8.98 4.18 4.10
CA ASP A 59 -10.42 4.37 4.04
C ASP A 59 -10.76 5.59 3.17
N THR A 60 -10.11 6.73 3.43
CA THR A 60 -10.26 7.96 2.64
C THR A 60 -10.00 7.70 1.14
N PHE A 61 -8.91 7.00 0.81
CA PHE A 61 -8.59 6.65 -0.58
C PHE A 61 -9.66 5.73 -1.20
N ALA A 62 -10.07 4.69 -0.48
CA ALA A 62 -11.03 3.69 -0.95
C ALA A 62 -12.43 4.29 -1.19
N GLU A 63 -12.91 5.14 -0.29
CA GLU A 63 -14.20 5.81 -0.41
C GLU A 63 -14.23 6.79 -1.58
N ASN A 64 -13.18 7.62 -1.74
CA ASN A 64 -13.05 8.51 -2.88
C ASN A 64 -12.98 7.74 -4.21
N ALA A 65 -12.23 6.63 -4.25
CA ALA A 65 -12.14 5.79 -5.43
C ALA A 65 -13.49 5.15 -5.78
N GLN A 66 -14.23 4.65 -4.79
CA GLN A 66 -15.56 4.11 -5.02
C GLN A 66 -16.58 5.20 -5.40
N GLY A 67 -16.43 6.44 -4.93
CA GLY A 67 -17.22 7.58 -5.37
C GLY A 67 -17.00 7.92 -6.85
N LEU A 68 -15.77 7.80 -7.34
CA LEU A 68 -15.42 8.07 -8.75
C LEU A 68 -15.76 6.93 -9.70
N TYR A 69 -15.51 5.69 -9.29
CA TYR A 69 -15.52 4.53 -10.18
C TYR A 69 -16.66 3.54 -9.91
N GLY A 70 -17.46 3.77 -8.87
CA GLY A 70 -18.46 2.83 -8.36
C GLY A 70 -17.84 1.74 -7.49
N LYS A 71 -18.64 0.74 -7.09
CA LYS A 71 -18.19 -0.34 -6.21
C LYS A 71 -17.00 -1.09 -6.84
N LEU A 72 -15.88 -1.14 -6.11
CA LEU A 72 -14.66 -1.82 -6.53
C LEU A 72 -14.60 -3.23 -5.96
N GLY A 73 -14.11 -4.18 -6.75
CA GLY A 73 -13.83 -5.56 -6.31
C GLY A 73 -12.48 -5.65 -5.61
N ILE A 74 -12.38 -5.07 -4.41
CA ILE A 74 -11.13 -5.03 -3.63
C ILE A 74 -10.72 -6.47 -3.26
N PRO A 75 -9.57 -6.96 -3.74
CA PRO A 75 -9.14 -8.33 -3.48
C PRO A 75 -8.42 -8.44 -2.13
N PHE A 76 -8.43 -9.64 -1.56
CA PHE A 76 -7.46 -9.99 -0.53
C PHE A 76 -6.06 -10.08 -1.16
N VAL A 77 -5.07 -9.46 -0.51
CA VAL A 77 -3.67 -9.47 -0.98
C VAL A 77 -2.78 -10.06 0.11
N ASN A 78 -2.07 -11.14 -0.25
CA ASN A 78 -1.09 -11.77 0.61
C ASN A 78 -0.01 -10.77 1.03
N MET A 79 0.49 -10.95 2.25
CA MET A 79 1.59 -10.15 2.77
C MET A 79 2.83 -10.25 1.86
N ILE A 80 3.45 -9.11 1.60
CA ILE A 80 4.70 -9.00 0.84
C ILE A 80 5.86 -8.79 1.82
N GLY A 81 7.01 -9.38 1.51
CA GLY A 81 8.24 -9.18 2.28
C GLY A 81 8.26 -9.97 3.59
N ASN A 82 9.12 -9.53 4.51
CA ASN A 82 9.37 -10.20 5.79
C ASN A 82 9.16 -9.23 6.94
N ALA A 83 8.26 -9.55 7.88
CA ALA A 83 8.00 -8.70 9.04
C ALA A 83 9.22 -8.53 9.99
N ASN A 84 10.24 -9.38 9.87
CA ASN A 84 11.52 -9.20 10.59
C ASN A 84 12.46 -8.19 9.90
N ASP A 85 12.12 -7.73 8.69
CA ASP A 85 12.80 -6.68 7.95
C ASP A 85 11.76 -5.61 7.55
N PRO A 86 11.34 -4.74 8.50
CA PRO A 86 10.31 -3.75 8.24
C PRO A 86 10.69 -2.75 7.15
N ILE A 87 11.98 -2.41 7.01
CA ILE A 87 12.45 -1.46 5.98
C ILE A 87 12.27 -2.06 4.58
N GLY A 88 12.81 -3.27 4.35
CA GLY A 88 12.68 -3.97 3.07
C GLY A 88 11.22 -4.32 2.73
N MET A 89 10.43 -4.66 3.76
CA MET A 89 8.99 -4.87 3.63
C MET A 89 8.27 -3.61 3.13
N LEU A 90 8.42 -2.48 3.82
CA LEU A 90 7.78 -1.21 3.44
C LEU A 90 8.21 -0.75 2.05
N ALA A 91 9.51 -0.86 1.71
CA ALA A 91 10.01 -0.54 0.38
C ALA A 91 9.36 -1.42 -0.72
N SER A 92 9.15 -2.70 -0.44
CA SER A 92 8.51 -3.64 -1.38
C SER A 92 7.03 -3.33 -1.61
N TYR A 93 6.32 -2.91 -0.56
CA TYR A 93 4.94 -2.44 -0.70
C TYR A 93 4.87 -1.15 -1.51
N LEU A 94 5.65 -0.12 -1.13
CA LEU A 94 5.64 1.17 -1.80
C LEU A 94 5.92 1.04 -3.29
N LYS A 95 6.93 0.24 -3.66
CA LYS A 95 7.24 -0.04 -5.07
C LYS A 95 6.07 -0.65 -5.85
N GLN A 96 5.35 -1.61 -5.25
CA GLN A 96 4.19 -2.22 -5.92
C GLN A 96 2.99 -1.27 -5.99
N MET A 97 2.80 -0.47 -4.93
CA MET A 97 1.75 0.53 -4.87
C MET A 97 1.97 1.63 -5.90
N ASP A 98 3.20 2.12 -6.09
CA ASP A 98 3.54 3.17 -7.05
C ASP A 98 3.18 2.75 -8.48
N VAL A 99 3.49 1.50 -8.85
CA VAL A 99 3.12 0.94 -10.17
C VAL A 99 1.60 0.91 -10.36
N LEU A 100 0.83 0.57 -9.33
CA LEU A 100 -0.64 0.57 -9.44
C LEU A 100 -1.22 1.98 -9.43
N ALA A 101 -0.59 2.90 -8.70
CA ALA A 101 -1.01 4.29 -8.61
C ALA A 101 -0.84 5.06 -9.93
N GLU A 102 0.01 4.60 -10.86
CA GLU A 102 0.08 5.13 -12.24
C GLU A 102 -1.28 5.08 -12.98
N SER A 103 -2.19 4.18 -12.55
CA SER A 103 -3.55 4.09 -13.08
C SER A 103 -4.52 5.14 -12.50
N CYS A 104 -4.14 5.81 -11.41
CA CYS A 104 -4.86 6.92 -10.83
C CYS A 104 -4.61 8.17 -11.68
N SER A 105 -5.59 8.56 -12.49
CA SER A 105 -5.56 9.80 -13.30
C SER A 105 -6.36 10.94 -12.67
N ASN A 106 -6.87 10.74 -11.44
CA ASN A 106 -7.68 11.72 -10.74
C ASN A 106 -6.85 12.40 -9.65
N ARG A 107 -6.76 13.73 -9.73
CA ARG A 107 -5.99 14.57 -8.80
C ARG A 107 -6.38 14.40 -7.32
N ALA A 108 -7.65 14.13 -7.01
CA ALA A 108 -8.05 13.91 -5.62
C ALA A 108 -7.45 12.60 -5.06
N LEU A 109 -7.45 11.53 -5.87
CA LEU A 109 -6.81 10.26 -5.49
C LEU A 109 -5.29 10.37 -5.44
N GLU A 110 -4.69 11.09 -6.40
CA GLU A 110 -3.24 11.35 -6.41
C GLU A 110 -2.79 12.08 -5.13
N ASN A 111 -3.54 13.09 -4.69
CA ASN A 111 -3.24 13.82 -3.46
C ASN A 111 -3.25 12.90 -2.23
N ILE A 112 -4.29 12.07 -2.08
CA ILE A 112 -4.38 11.11 -0.97
C ILE A 112 -3.24 10.08 -1.06
N TYR A 113 -2.89 9.64 -2.27
CA TYR A 113 -1.77 8.73 -2.47
C TYR A 113 -0.42 9.37 -2.09
N GLN A 114 -0.22 10.66 -2.35
CA GLN A 114 0.99 11.37 -1.91
C GLN A 114 1.07 11.49 -0.39
N GLU A 115 -0.06 11.65 0.31
CA GLU A 115 -0.09 11.58 1.78
C GLU A 115 0.27 10.19 2.30
N ILE A 116 -0.20 9.13 1.63
CA ILE A 116 0.24 7.75 1.88
C ILE A 116 1.76 7.63 1.69
N GLN A 117 2.30 8.09 0.58
CA GLN A 117 3.75 8.07 0.32
C GLN A 117 4.52 8.85 1.41
N SER A 118 4.00 10.00 1.85
CA SER A 118 4.59 10.79 2.94
C SER A 118 4.69 9.97 4.25
N LEU A 119 3.65 9.22 4.61
CA LEU A 119 3.67 8.34 5.78
C LEU A 119 4.73 7.23 5.64
N PHE A 120 4.87 6.64 4.44
CA PHE A 120 5.94 5.68 4.16
C PHE A 120 7.33 6.29 4.32
N TYR A 121 7.60 7.46 3.72
CA TYR A 121 8.90 8.11 3.79
C TYR A 121 9.26 8.53 5.21
N LYS A 122 8.31 9.09 5.97
CA LYS A 122 8.50 9.40 7.39
C LYS A 122 8.91 8.14 8.15
N THR A 123 8.17 7.04 7.97
CA THR A 123 8.41 5.79 8.70
C THR A 123 9.75 5.16 8.31
N GLN A 124 10.11 5.17 7.02
CA GLN A 124 11.41 4.69 6.57
C GLN A 124 12.56 5.50 7.18
N TYR A 125 12.43 6.82 7.26
CA TYR A 125 13.39 7.67 7.96
C TYR A 125 13.52 7.28 9.45
N LEU A 126 12.40 7.15 10.17
CA LEU A 126 12.41 6.74 11.59
C LEU A 126 13.08 5.37 11.78
N LEU A 127 12.80 4.41 10.91
CA LEU A 127 13.37 3.06 10.96
C LEU A 127 14.85 3.01 10.61
N THR A 128 15.31 3.87 9.70
CA THR A 128 16.69 3.84 9.20
C THR A 128 17.64 4.65 10.09
N GLU A 129 17.20 5.83 10.54
CA GLU A 129 18.07 6.80 11.19
C GLU A 129 17.85 6.90 12.71
N LEU A 130 16.68 6.47 13.21
CA LEU A 130 16.25 6.73 14.59
C LEU A 130 15.80 5.47 15.38
N SER A 131 15.99 4.26 14.84
CA SER A 131 15.48 3.01 15.44
C SER A 131 16.52 2.05 16.00
#